data_AF-A0A813M4T1-F1
#
_entry.id   AF-A0A813M4T1-F1
#
_cell.length_a   1.000
_cell.length_b   1.000
_cell.length_c   1.000
_cell.angle_alpha   90.00
_cell.angle_beta   90.00
_cell.angle_gamma   90.00
#
_symmetry.space_group_name_H-M   'P 1'
#
loop_
_entity.id
_entity.type
_entity.pdbx_description
1 polymer ?
#
loop_
_entity_poly.entity_id
_entity_poly.type
_entity_poly.pdbx_seq_one_letter_code
_entity_poly.pdbx_strand_id
1 'polypeptide(L)'
;MDCNCSEHNLTMDDNSHLRRIIIKIQARLSDDDRKYLHFFLGDDIPRRIRDDPTLGGTLCAMESLFDRDIISGDDFTYLINAFEAIGCLDAVTILKVIEGREFGSARGTHFDDSTHPYFTSSHYLNGILARDNDDDLESYQFYYSSSCGSQDIITSERHGKQTLSFKKDFQFDKNEKIQSVEGHYLNKTIVFSNGTILTMRIITGLRFYTTKGYASPSYAGEEGEMFEEEYENYTLWYVTGRSDEYIHQLQFYWYRTLDID
;
A
#
# COMPACT_ATOMS: atom_id res chain seq x y z
N MET A 1 -14.76 24.39 -31.56
CA MET A 1 -14.95 23.00 -31.11
C MET A 1 -13.77 22.26 -31.67
N ASP A 2 -12.67 22.26 -30.92
CA ASP A 2 -11.47 21.51 -31.27
C ASP A 2 -11.14 20.69 -30.03
N CYS A 3 -11.42 19.39 -30.10
CA CYS A 3 -11.01 18.42 -29.09
C CYS A 3 -9.51 18.18 -29.25
N ASN A 4 -8.75 18.74 -28.32
CA ASN A 4 -7.34 18.42 -28.15
C ASN A 4 -7.28 17.18 -27.23
N CYS A 5 -7.12 16.00 -27.82
CA CYS A 5 -6.73 14.81 -27.06
C CYS A 5 -5.26 14.98 -26.66
N SER A 6 -5.01 15.22 -25.39
CA SER A 6 -3.67 15.18 -24.81
C SER A 6 -3.16 13.75 -24.79
N GLU A 7 -2.10 13.50 -25.55
CA GLU A 7 -1.24 12.31 -25.40
C GLU A 7 -0.67 12.32 -23.97
N HIS A 8 -1.12 11.37 -23.15
CA HIS A 8 -0.51 11.09 -21.86
C HIS A 8 0.84 10.41 -22.11
N ASN A 9 1.91 11.19 -21.97
CA ASN A 9 3.27 10.64 -21.85
C ASN A 9 3.37 9.94 -20.48
N LEU A 10 3.26 8.62 -20.47
CA LEU A 10 3.67 7.77 -19.35
C LEU A 10 5.15 8.04 -19.08
N THR A 11 5.45 8.51 -17.87
CA THR A 11 6.81 8.90 -17.52
C THR A 11 7.67 7.67 -17.27
N MET A 12 8.96 7.79 -17.60
CA MET A 12 9.99 6.75 -17.55
C MET A 12 10.16 6.06 -16.17
N ASP A 13 9.49 6.55 -15.12
CA ASP A 13 9.56 6.02 -13.75
C ASP A 13 8.68 4.76 -13.55
N ASP A 14 7.55 4.66 -14.26
CA ASP A 14 6.56 3.56 -14.13
C ASP A 14 7.12 2.20 -14.57
N ASN A 15 7.99 2.20 -15.59
CA ASN A 15 8.62 0.98 -16.11
C ASN A 15 9.59 0.33 -15.12
N SER A 16 10.22 1.13 -14.25
CA SER A 16 11.14 0.61 -13.23
C SER A 16 10.39 -0.10 -12.10
N HIS A 17 9.24 0.46 -11.71
CA HIS A 17 8.34 -0.10 -10.71
C HIS A 17 7.75 -1.42 -11.19
N LEU A 18 7.33 -1.46 -12.45
CA LEU A 18 6.69 -2.61 -13.06
C LEU A 18 7.66 -3.79 -13.28
N ARG A 19 8.91 -3.53 -13.69
CA ARG A 19 9.96 -4.57 -13.73
C ARG A 19 10.21 -5.20 -12.35
N ARG A 20 10.19 -4.39 -11.28
CA ARG A 20 10.32 -4.87 -9.90
C ARG A 20 9.12 -5.74 -9.48
N ILE A 21 7.91 -5.40 -9.91
CA ILE A 21 6.68 -6.19 -9.71
C ILE A 21 6.78 -7.54 -10.42
N ILE A 22 7.22 -7.58 -11.68
CA ILE A 22 7.37 -8.81 -12.46
C ILE A 22 8.35 -9.78 -11.82
N ILE A 23 9.51 -9.29 -11.36
CA ILE A 23 10.51 -10.10 -10.65
C ILE A 23 9.90 -10.67 -9.34
N LYS A 24 9.09 -9.87 -8.62
CA LYS A 24 8.40 -10.33 -7.40
C LYS A 24 7.34 -11.41 -7.70
N ILE A 25 6.55 -11.26 -8.78
CA ILE A 25 5.56 -12.28 -9.23
C ILE A 25 6.26 -13.60 -9.48
N GLN A 26 7.37 -13.56 -10.18
CA GLN A 26 8.10 -14.73 -10.63
C GLN A 26 8.77 -15.55 -9.53
N ALA A 27 9.27 -14.86 -8.50
CA ALA A 27 9.80 -15.49 -7.31
C ALA A 27 8.71 -16.24 -6.51
N ARG A 28 7.43 -15.94 -6.74
CA ARG A 28 6.29 -16.51 -6.01
C ARG A 28 5.42 -17.47 -6.82
N LEU A 29 5.44 -17.41 -8.16
CA LEU A 29 4.67 -18.32 -9.02
C LEU A 29 5.18 -19.76 -8.98
N SER A 30 4.25 -20.72 -8.87
CA SER A 30 4.53 -22.14 -9.04
C SER A 30 4.83 -22.50 -10.51
N ASP A 31 5.48 -23.64 -10.76
CA ASP A 31 5.77 -24.10 -12.13
C ASP A 31 4.51 -24.39 -12.96
N ASP A 32 3.38 -24.68 -12.31
CA ASP A 32 2.12 -24.89 -12.99
C ASP A 32 1.46 -23.56 -13.37
N ASP A 33 1.48 -22.55 -12.50
CA ASP A 33 0.99 -21.20 -12.80
C ASP A 33 1.75 -20.55 -13.96
N ARG A 34 3.07 -20.82 -14.06
CA ARG A 34 3.91 -20.36 -15.18
C ARG A 34 3.44 -20.94 -16.52
N LYS A 35 3.08 -22.23 -16.57
CA LYS A 35 2.56 -22.86 -17.80
C LYS A 35 1.21 -22.28 -18.22
N TYR A 36 0.33 -21.99 -17.26
CA TYR A 36 -0.96 -21.35 -17.55
C TYR A 36 -0.78 -19.92 -18.09
N LEU A 37 0.20 -19.17 -17.59
CA LEU A 37 0.49 -17.84 -18.12
C LEU A 37 0.90 -17.87 -19.60
N HIS A 38 1.76 -18.81 -19.98
CA HIS A 38 2.22 -18.97 -21.36
C HIS A 38 1.09 -19.29 -22.34
N PHE A 39 0.06 -20.01 -21.88
CA PHE A 39 -1.13 -20.29 -22.67
C PHE A 39 -1.97 -19.03 -22.89
N PHE A 40 -2.10 -18.18 -21.87
CA PHE A 40 -2.99 -17.01 -21.89
C PHE A 40 -2.45 -15.86 -22.76
N LEU A 41 -1.14 -15.73 -22.90
CA LEU A 41 -0.50 -14.66 -23.67
C LEU A 41 -0.52 -14.85 -25.21
N GLY A 42 -1.02 -16.00 -25.70
CA GLY A 42 -1.40 -16.19 -27.10
C GLY A 42 -0.29 -16.07 -28.16
N ASP A 43 -0.67 -15.59 -29.35
CA ASP A 43 0.19 -15.49 -30.55
C ASP A 43 1.00 -14.17 -30.62
N ASP A 44 0.72 -13.21 -29.73
CA ASP A 44 1.36 -11.89 -29.72
C ASP A 44 2.79 -11.91 -29.14
N ILE A 45 3.21 -13.07 -28.64
CA ILE A 45 4.55 -13.32 -28.11
C ILE A 45 5.38 -14.09 -29.14
N PRO A 46 6.59 -13.62 -29.49
CA PRO A 46 7.50 -14.33 -30.38
C PRO A 46 7.65 -15.80 -29.96
N ARG A 47 7.52 -16.74 -30.90
CA ARG A 47 7.54 -18.20 -30.63
C ARG A 47 8.68 -18.64 -29.72
N ARG A 48 9.87 -18.04 -29.87
CA ARG A 48 11.06 -18.32 -29.04
C ARG A 48 10.86 -18.10 -27.53
N ILE A 49 9.93 -17.21 -27.16
CA ILE A 49 9.59 -16.84 -25.78
C ILE A 49 8.40 -17.68 -25.29
N ARG A 50 7.42 -17.92 -26.17
CA ARG A 50 6.25 -18.77 -25.87
C ARG A 50 6.63 -20.22 -25.58
N ASP A 51 7.56 -20.76 -26.36
CA ASP A 51 7.99 -22.15 -26.28
C ASP A 51 9.05 -22.39 -25.17
N ASP A 52 9.38 -21.33 -24.41
CA ASP A 52 10.28 -21.40 -23.25
C ASP A 52 9.44 -21.39 -21.96
N PRO A 53 9.05 -22.56 -21.41
CA PRO A 53 8.23 -22.63 -20.19
C PRO A 53 9.02 -22.26 -18.92
N THR A 54 10.28 -21.84 -19.07
CA THR A 54 11.09 -21.41 -17.94
C THR A 54 10.68 -20.01 -17.49
N LEU A 55 11.09 -19.68 -16.27
CA LEU A 55 10.97 -18.35 -15.73
C LEU A 55 11.55 -17.26 -16.66
N GLY A 56 12.63 -17.59 -17.39
CA GLY A 56 13.27 -16.70 -18.35
C GLY A 56 12.39 -16.41 -19.58
N GLY A 57 11.64 -17.41 -20.04
CA GLY A 57 10.66 -17.25 -21.10
C GLY A 57 9.47 -16.38 -20.68
N THR A 58 8.94 -16.61 -19.48
CA THR A 58 7.86 -15.78 -18.91
C THR A 58 8.31 -14.32 -18.73
N LEU A 59 9.56 -14.10 -18.28
CA LEU A 59 10.19 -12.78 -18.17
C LEU A 59 10.26 -12.07 -19.51
N CYS A 60 10.85 -12.73 -20.50
CA CYS A 60 11.01 -12.15 -21.84
C CYS A 60 9.66 -11.85 -22.49
N ALA A 61 8.62 -12.63 -22.19
CA ALA A 61 7.25 -12.43 -22.65
C ALA A 61 6.66 -11.13 -22.13
N MET A 62 6.70 -10.96 -20.81
CA MET A 62 6.17 -9.77 -20.15
C MET A 62 6.99 -8.54 -20.54
N GLU A 63 8.32 -8.61 -20.48
CA GLU A 63 9.22 -7.52 -20.90
C GLU A 63 9.02 -7.13 -22.37
N SER A 64 8.81 -8.08 -23.27
CA SER A 64 8.55 -7.79 -24.70
C SER A 64 7.21 -7.13 -24.96
N LEU A 65 6.20 -7.30 -24.09
CA LEU A 65 4.91 -6.62 -24.20
C LEU A 65 5.00 -5.19 -23.65
N PHE A 66 5.83 -4.97 -22.61
CA PHE A 66 6.08 -3.65 -22.03
C PHE A 66 7.02 -2.78 -22.87
N ASP A 67 8.13 -3.32 -23.39
CA ASP A 67 9.10 -2.57 -24.21
C ASP A 67 8.50 -2.05 -25.54
N ARG A 68 7.26 -2.44 -25.86
CA ARG A 68 6.53 -2.03 -27.06
C ARG A 68 5.43 -1.00 -26.80
N ASP A 69 5.25 -0.53 -25.56
CA ASP A 69 4.13 0.33 -25.12
C ASP A 69 2.75 -0.26 -25.53
N ILE A 70 2.63 -1.59 -25.56
CA ILE A 70 1.39 -2.27 -25.99
C ILE A 70 0.41 -2.39 -24.82
N ILE A 71 0.88 -2.48 -23.58
CA ILE A 71 0.02 -2.72 -22.41
C ILE A 71 -0.48 -1.38 -21.87
N SER A 72 -1.71 -1.04 -22.23
CA SER A 72 -2.48 0.06 -21.66
C SER A 72 -2.98 -0.25 -20.23
N GLY A 73 -3.63 0.73 -19.58
CA GLY A 73 -4.35 0.48 -18.31
C GLY A 73 -5.41 -0.62 -18.41
N ASP A 74 -6.04 -0.74 -19.58
CA ASP A 74 -7.04 -1.79 -19.87
C ASP A 74 -6.38 -3.17 -19.98
N ASP A 75 -5.21 -3.26 -20.60
CA ASP A 75 -4.46 -4.52 -20.72
C ASP A 75 -3.94 -5.00 -19.35
N PHE A 76 -3.56 -4.06 -18.47
CA PHE A 76 -3.18 -4.40 -17.11
C PHE A 76 -4.37 -4.90 -16.28
N THR A 77 -5.53 -4.28 -16.46
CA THR A 77 -6.80 -4.70 -15.86
C THR A 77 -7.20 -6.09 -16.37
N TYR A 78 -7.08 -6.32 -17.67
CA TYR A 78 -7.29 -7.63 -18.29
C TYR A 78 -6.34 -8.69 -17.70
N LEU A 79 -5.06 -8.38 -17.55
CA LEU A 79 -4.06 -9.28 -16.97
C LEU A 79 -4.41 -9.65 -15.52
N ILE A 80 -4.78 -8.66 -14.70
CA ILE A 80 -5.26 -8.87 -13.34
C ILE A 80 -6.48 -9.81 -13.33
N ASN A 81 -7.49 -9.52 -14.16
CA ASN A 81 -8.72 -10.30 -14.23
C ASN A 81 -8.45 -11.74 -14.73
N ALA A 82 -7.50 -11.91 -15.65
CA ALA A 82 -7.06 -13.21 -16.12
C ALA A 82 -6.42 -14.03 -15.00
N PHE A 83 -5.50 -13.43 -14.23
CA PHE A 83 -4.88 -14.07 -13.07
C PHE A 83 -5.90 -14.43 -11.98
N GLU A 84 -6.88 -13.55 -11.76
CA GLU A 84 -7.98 -13.77 -10.81
C GLU A 84 -8.86 -14.95 -11.26
N ALA A 85 -9.21 -15.01 -12.55
CA ALA A 85 -10.03 -16.07 -13.13
C ALA A 85 -9.36 -17.46 -13.07
N ILE A 86 -8.04 -17.53 -13.15
CA ILE A 86 -7.28 -18.80 -13.03
C ILE A 86 -6.85 -19.11 -11.59
N GLY A 87 -7.25 -18.28 -10.60
CA GLY A 87 -6.96 -18.51 -9.19
C GLY A 87 -5.52 -18.19 -8.74
N CYS A 88 -4.77 -17.43 -9.54
CA CYS A 88 -3.39 -17.06 -9.25
C CYS A 88 -3.31 -15.82 -8.34
N LEU A 89 -3.78 -15.97 -7.10
CA LEU A 89 -4.00 -14.86 -6.16
C LEU A 89 -2.71 -14.11 -5.78
N ASP A 90 -1.56 -14.78 -5.78
CA ASP A 90 -0.27 -14.14 -5.51
C ASP A 90 0.10 -13.15 -6.61
N ALA A 91 -0.10 -13.50 -7.88
CA ALA A 91 0.14 -12.60 -9.00
C ALA A 91 -0.83 -11.41 -8.97
N VAL A 92 -2.11 -11.67 -8.70
CA VAL A 92 -3.12 -10.60 -8.53
C VAL A 92 -2.70 -9.64 -7.43
N THR A 93 -2.26 -10.15 -6.28
CA THR A 93 -1.81 -9.33 -5.15
C THR A 93 -0.62 -8.47 -5.55
N ILE A 94 0.38 -9.04 -6.22
CA ILE A 94 1.58 -8.29 -6.60
C ILE A 94 1.29 -7.25 -7.69
N LEU A 95 0.35 -7.51 -8.59
CA LEU A 95 -0.07 -6.56 -9.62
C LEU A 95 -0.96 -5.45 -9.06
N LYS A 96 -1.83 -5.77 -8.09
CA LYS A 96 -2.71 -4.78 -7.46
C LYS A 96 -2.00 -3.97 -6.38
N VAL A 97 -0.92 -4.46 -5.76
CA VAL A 97 -0.39 -3.86 -4.52
C VAL A 97 0.95 -3.15 -4.72
N ILE A 98 0.99 -1.89 -4.30
CA ILE A 98 2.21 -1.11 -4.17
C ILE A 98 2.63 -1.06 -2.70
N GLU A 99 3.90 -1.36 -2.48
CA GLU A 99 4.58 -1.18 -1.21
C GLU A 99 5.14 0.26 -1.17
N GLY A 100 4.59 1.08 -0.28
CA GLY A 100 5.01 2.46 -0.07
C GLY A 100 6.37 2.59 0.60
N ARG A 101 6.81 3.83 0.80
CA ARG A 101 8.08 4.16 1.46
C ARG A 101 7.98 3.94 2.97
N GLU A 102 9.10 3.58 3.57
CA GLU A 102 9.21 3.57 5.02
C GLU A 102 9.47 4.98 5.55
N PHE A 103 8.60 5.47 6.44
CA PHE A 103 8.76 6.73 7.15
C PHE A 103 9.17 6.46 8.59
N GLY A 104 10.20 7.16 9.09
CA GLY A 104 10.63 7.05 10.49
C GLY A 104 11.96 6.29 10.69
N SER A 105 12.04 5.43 11.71
CA SER A 105 13.26 4.71 12.09
C SER A 105 13.03 3.22 12.38
N ALA A 106 14.05 2.39 12.12
CA ALA A 106 13.97 0.93 12.30
C ALA A 106 13.92 0.43 13.77
N ARG A 107 13.52 1.29 14.72
CA ARG A 107 13.39 0.97 16.15
C ARG A 107 12.02 0.40 16.47
N GLY A 108 11.89 -0.27 17.61
CA GLY A 108 10.63 -0.85 18.07
C GLY A 108 10.33 -2.22 17.47
N THR A 109 9.25 -2.83 17.97
CA THR A 109 8.74 -4.12 17.52
C THR A 109 7.99 -3.94 16.21
N HIS A 110 8.26 -4.81 15.24
CA HIS A 110 7.56 -4.77 13.96
C HIS A 110 6.09 -5.20 14.12
N PHE A 111 5.20 -4.53 13.39
CA PHE A 111 3.80 -4.91 13.26
C PHE A 111 3.39 -4.91 11.79
N ASP A 112 2.42 -5.76 11.47
CA ASP A 112 1.81 -5.88 10.15
C ASP A 112 0.31 -6.15 10.33
N ASP A 113 -0.51 -5.14 10.05
CA ASP A 113 -1.96 -5.23 10.27
C ASP A 113 -2.65 -6.23 9.32
N SER A 114 -2.01 -6.59 8.19
CA SER A 114 -2.56 -7.60 7.27
C SER A 114 -2.59 -9.00 7.88
N THR A 115 -1.82 -9.23 8.94
CA THR A 115 -1.77 -10.52 9.66
C THR A 115 -2.93 -10.72 10.64
N HIS A 116 -3.80 -9.73 10.80
CA HIS A 116 -4.97 -9.85 11.67
C HIS A 116 -5.88 -10.99 11.17
N PRO A 117 -6.40 -11.87 12.05
CA PRO A 117 -7.03 -13.14 11.66
C PRO A 117 -8.30 -13.01 10.81
N TYR A 118 -8.94 -11.84 10.84
CA TYR A 118 -10.14 -11.54 10.04
C TYR A 118 -9.83 -10.68 8.82
N PHE A 119 -8.59 -10.21 8.66
CA PHE A 119 -8.20 -9.35 7.54
C PHE A 119 -8.18 -10.16 6.25
N THR A 120 -8.68 -9.57 5.18
CA THR A 120 -8.77 -10.21 3.86
C THR A 120 -8.46 -9.18 2.77
N SER A 121 -8.31 -9.64 1.53
CA SER A 121 -8.14 -8.77 0.36
C SER A 121 -9.31 -7.82 0.07
N SER A 122 -10.48 -8.01 0.68
CA SER A 122 -11.62 -7.10 0.54
C SER A 122 -11.59 -5.91 1.49
N HIS A 123 -10.70 -5.93 2.50
CA HIS A 123 -10.57 -4.87 3.49
C HIS A 123 -9.72 -3.72 2.96
N TYR A 124 -9.93 -2.52 3.49
CA TYR A 124 -9.14 -1.32 3.19
C TYR A 124 -9.16 -0.38 4.39
N LEU A 125 -8.11 0.45 4.52
CA LEU A 125 -8.02 1.42 5.60
C LEU A 125 -9.15 2.45 5.46
N ASN A 126 -9.91 2.64 6.53
CA ASN A 126 -11.11 3.47 6.54
C ASN A 126 -11.14 4.44 7.73
N GLY A 127 -10.26 4.30 8.71
CA GLY A 127 -10.22 5.23 9.82
C GLY A 127 -9.05 4.98 10.76
N ILE A 128 -9.00 5.81 11.79
CA ILE A 128 -7.97 5.78 12.81
C ILE A 128 -8.54 6.22 14.15
N LEU A 129 -8.06 5.54 15.19
CA LEU A 129 -8.20 5.95 16.57
C LEU A 129 -6.83 6.33 17.10
N ALA A 130 -6.61 7.63 17.19
CA ALA A 130 -5.41 8.19 17.77
C ALA A 130 -5.61 8.46 19.26
N ARG A 131 -4.53 8.26 20.02
CA ARG A 131 -4.46 8.65 21.41
C ARG A 131 -3.29 9.59 21.61
N ASP A 132 -3.58 10.75 22.18
CA ASP A 132 -2.61 11.77 22.52
C ASP A 132 -2.73 12.13 24.01
N ASN A 133 -1.60 12.50 24.59
CA ASN A 133 -1.56 13.23 25.85
C ASN A 133 -1.21 14.70 25.55
N ASP A 134 -1.06 15.52 26.59
CA ASP A 134 -0.80 16.96 26.43
C ASP A 134 0.52 17.27 25.69
N ASP A 135 1.44 16.31 25.60
CA ASP A 135 2.80 16.51 25.08
C ASP A 135 3.11 15.69 23.81
N ASP A 136 2.44 14.55 23.57
CA ASP A 136 2.81 13.61 22.52
C ASP A 136 1.65 12.73 22.04
N LEU A 137 1.73 12.34 20.77
CA LEU A 137 1.01 11.19 20.25
C LEU A 137 1.55 9.90 20.88
N GLU A 138 0.66 9.12 21.49
CA GLU A 138 1.01 7.92 22.22
C GLU A 138 0.80 6.64 21.41
N SER A 139 -0.32 6.54 20.69
CA SER A 139 -0.65 5.31 19.96
C SER A 139 -1.68 5.50 18.86
N TYR A 140 -1.67 4.54 17.93
CA TYR A 140 -2.66 4.39 16.88
C TYR A 140 -3.35 3.03 16.94
N GLN A 141 -4.62 3.02 16.57
CA GLN A 141 -5.33 1.84 16.08
C GLN A 141 -5.97 2.22 14.75
N PHE A 142 -5.95 1.31 13.79
CA PHE A 142 -6.47 1.51 12.46
C PHE A 142 -7.78 0.75 12.28
N TYR A 143 -8.72 1.37 11.56
CA TYR A 143 -10.00 0.76 11.22
C TYR A 143 -9.97 0.33 9.76
N TYR A 144 -10.36 -0.92 9.51
CA TYR A 144 -10.42 -1.50 8.18
C TYR A 144 -11.85 -1.88 7.86
N SER A 145 -12.43 -1.27 6.82
CA SER A 145 -13.77 -1.61 6.34
C SER A 145 -13.68 -2.63 5.21
N SER A 146 -14.66 -3.52 5.09
CA SER A 146 -14.76 -4.45 3.97
C SER A 146 -15.58 -3.87 2.80
N SER A 147 -15.15 -4.16 1.57
CA SER A 147 -15.85 -3.82 0.32
C SER A 147 -17.01 -4.76 -0.03
N CYS A 148 -17.07 -5.96 0.55
CA CYS A 148 -18.07 -6.99 0.18
C CYS A 148 -19.42 -6.85 0.94
N GLY A 149 -19.71 -5.67 1.50
CA GLY A 149 -21.00 -5.38 2.13
C GLY A 149 -21.25 -6.02 3.49
N SER A 150 -20.32 -6.82 4.02
CA SER A 150 -20.38 -7.24 5.43
C SER A 150 -20.15 -6.01 6.32
N GLN A 151 -20.84 -5.95 7.48
CA GLN A 151 -20.68 -4.84 8.41
C GLN A 151 -19.34 -4.86 9.16
N ASP A 152 -18.45 -5.80 8.85
CA ASP A 152 -17.25 -6.07 9.62
C ASP A 152 -16.26 -4.91 9.44
N ILE A 153 -16.07 -4.18 10.53
CA ILE A 153 -14.96 -3.26 10.70
C ILE A 153 -13.94 -3.99 11.56
N ILE A 154 -12.75 -4.19 11.02
CA ILE A 154 -11.63 -4.71 11.78
C ILE A 154 -10.93 -3.53 12.44
N THR A 155 -10.61 -3.69 13.71
CA THR A 155 -9.74 -2.76 14.41
C THR A 155 -8.38 -3.44 14.60
N SER A 156 -7.31 -2.78 14.21
CA SER A 156 -5.96 -3.28 14.46
C SER A 156 -5.67 -3.41 15.96
N GLU A 157 -4.60 -4.13 16.27
CA GLU A 157 -3.96 -3.98 17.57
C GLU A 157 -3.51 -2.54 17.80
N ARG A 158 -3.34 -2.17 19.07
CA ARG A 158 -2.83 -0.84 19.41
C ARG A 158 -1.32 -0.80 19.24
N HIS A 159 -0.86 0.08 18.36
CA HIS A 159 0.55 0.35 18.11
C HIS A 159 0.99 1.55 18.96
N GLY A 160 2.09 1.44 19.71
CA GLY A 160 2.55 2.47 20.65
C GLY A 160 2.11 2.24 22.10
N LYS A 161 2.17 3.30 22.91
CA LYS A 161 1.91 3.26 24.36
C LYS A 161 0.48 2.85 24.69
N GLN A 162 0.33 2.07 25.76
CA GLN A 162 -0.97 1.48 26.15
C GLN A 162 -1.72 2.26 27.24
N THR A 163 -1.46 3.56 27.37
CA THR A 163 -2.01 4.45 28.41
C THR A 163 -3.49 4.84 28.18
N LEU A 164 -4.14 5.32 29.25
CA LEU A 164 -5.52 5.84 29.22
C LEU A 164 -5.50 7.35 28.95
N SER A 165 -5.22 7.71 27.70
CA SER A 165 -5.13 9.08 27.19
C SER A 165 -6.42 9.54 26.49
N PHE A 166 -6.45 10.81 26.08
CA PHE A 166 -7.54 11.36 25.27
C PHE A 166 -7.62 10.60 23.94
N LYS A 167 -8.84 10.45 23.41
CA LYS A 167 -9.11 9.65 22.22
C LYS A 167 -9.66 10.55 21.12
N LYS A 168 -9.00 10.53 19.97
CA LYS A 168 -9.50 11.08 18.71
C LYS A 168 -9.88 9.91 17.82
N ASP A 169 -11.17 9.62 17.76
CA ASP A 169 -11.77 8.54 16.99
C ASP A 169 -12.39 9.09 15.71
N PHE A 170 -12.09 8.48 14.57
CA PHE A 170 -12.64 8.88 13.29
C PHE A 170 -12.63 7.73 12.29
N GLN A 171 -13.72 7.64 11.55
CA GLN A 171 -13.89 6.74 10.43
C GLN A 171 -14.54 7.51 9.29
N PHE A 172 -14.07 7.27 8.08
CA PHE A 172 -14.74 7.76 6.88
C PHE A 172 -15.98 6.92 6.59
N ASP A 173 -16.88 7.43 5.76
CA ASP A 173 -17.97 6.62 5.20
C ASP A 173 -17.40 5.41 4.44
N LYS A 174 -18.12 4.28 4.41
CA LYS A 174 -17.66 3.04 3.75
C LYS A 174 -17.51 3.17 2.23
N ASN A 175 -18.03 4.24 1.63
CA ASN A 175 -17.86 4.53 0.22
C ASN A 175 -16.72 5.52 -0.04
N GLU A 176 -16.01 5.94 1.00
CA GLU A 176 -14.81 6.76 0.88
C GLU A 176 -13.56 5.88 0.89
N LYS A 177 -12.66 6.16 -0.04
CA LYS A 177 -11.39 5.48 -0.20
C LYS A 177 -10.27 6.48 0.03
N ILE A 178 -9.34 6.14 0.92
CA ILE A 178 -8.18 6.98 1.22
C ILE A 178 -7.20 6.89 0.05
N GLN A 179 -6.84 8.03 -0.55
CA GLN A 179 -5.96 8.11 -1.72
C GLN A 179 -4.58 8.71 -1.40
N SER A 180 -4.50 9.48 -0.32
CA SER A 180 -3.22 10.05 0.13
C SER A 180 -3.16 10.14 1.65
N VAL A 181 -1.92 10.13 2.14
CA VAL A 181 -1.59 10.29 3.55
C VAL A 181 -0.52 11.35 3.71
N GLU A 182 -0.71 12.20 4.69
CA GLU A 182 0.25 13.18 5.17
C GLU A 182 0.62 12.82 6.62
N GLY A 183 1.86 13.07 7.00
CA GLY A 183 2.26 12.92 8.39
C GLY A 183 3.50 13.72 8.74
N HIS A 184 3.85 13.65 10.02
CA HIS A 184 4.99 14.37 10.59
C HIS A 184 5.85 13.44 11.43
N TYR A 185 7.17 13.64 11.37
CA TYR A 185 8.10 13.03 12.32
C TYR A 185 9.07 14.05 12.91
N LEU A 186 9.45 13.80 14.15
CA LEU A 186 10.47 14.60 14.84
C LEU A 186 11.50 13.70 15.52
N ASN A 187 12.66 14.28 15.80
CA ASN A 187 13.70 13.63 16.58
C ASN A 187 13.45 13.92 18.06
N LYS A 188 12.99 12.91 18.81
CA LYS A 188 12.78 12.98 20.24
C LYS A 188 14.03 12.55 20.98
N THR A 189 14.49 13.39 21.91
CA THR A 189 15.62 13.07 22.79
C THR A 189 15.10 12.67 24.17
N ILE A 190 15.41 11.44 24.57
CA ILE A 190 15.11 10.89 25.90
C ILE A 190 16.40 10.85 26.70
N VAL A 191 16.37 11.43 27.90
CA VAL A 191 17.47 11.36 28.87
C VAL A 191 17.07 10.37 29.96
N PHE A 192 17.80 9.25 30.02
CA PHE A 192 17.58 8.23 31.04
C PHE A 192 18.19 8.66 32.38
N SER A 193 17.69 8.09 33.48
CA SER A 193 18.15 8.40 34.84
C SER A 193 19.64 8.09 35.09
N ASN A 194 20.24 7.23 34.28
CA ASN A 194 21.67 6.92 34.29
C ASN A 194 22.53 7.90 33.48
N GLY A 195 21.93 8.97 32.93
CA GLY A 195 22.60 9.97 32.10
C GLY A 195 22.74 9.59 30.63
N THR A 196 22.29 8.41 30.21
CA THR A 196 22.28 8.03 28.79
C THR A 196 21.30 8.91 28.02
N ILE A 197 21.75 9.45 26.89
CA ILE A 197 20.92 10.23 25.98
C ILE A 197 20.62 9.37 24.76
N LEU A 198 19.35 9.26 24.41
CA LEU A 198 18.89 8.56 23.23
C LEU A 198 18.05 9.51 22.38
N THR A 199 18.47 9.72 21.13
CA THR A 199 17.67 10.44 20.14
C THR A 199 17.07 9.44 19.18
N MET A 200 15.76 9.52 18.96
CA MET A 200 14.99 8.64 18.10
C MET A 200 14.03 9.45 17.24
N ARG A 201 13.77 8.98 16.02
CA ARG A 201 12.77 9.58 15.14
C ARG A 201 11.43 8.89 15.39
N ILE A 202 10.41 9.68 15.75
CA ILE A 202 9.06 9.21 16.05
C ILE A 202 8.05 9.89 15.12
N ILE A 203 6.99 9.17 14.77
CA ILE A 203 5.83 9.72 14.08
C ILE A 203 4.98 10.47 15.10
N THR A 204 4.54 11.67 14.74
CA THR A 204 3.83 12.59 15.65
C THR A 204 2.47 13.04 15.14
N GLY A 205 2.23 12.90 13.85
CA GLY A 205 0.98 13.27 13.23
C GLY A 205 0.70 12.43 12.00
N LEU A 206 -0.58 12.16 11.78
CA LEU A 206 -1.11 11.59 10.54
C LEU A 206 -2.38 12.34 10.14
N ARG A 207 -2.60 12.42 8.84
CA ARG A 207 -3.83 12.88 8.23
C ARG A 207 -4.07 12.13 6.92
N PHE A 208 -5.31 11.75 6.69
CA PHE A 208 -5.71 11.00 5.50
C PHE A 208 -6.66 11.83 4.65
N TYR A 209 -6.57 11.65 3.34
CA TYR A 209 -7.44 12.31 2.37
C TYR A 209 -8.11 11.27 1.47
N THR A 210 -9.40 11.48 1.18
CA THR A 210 -10.19 10.58 0.35
C THR A 210 -10.29 11.05 -1.09
N THR A 211 -10.71 10.17 -1.98
CA THR A 211 -10.99 10.49 -3.40
C THR A 211 -12.02 11.60 -3.59
N LYS A 212 -12.94 11.80 -2.64
CA LYS A 212 -13.91 12.91 -2.67
C LYS A 212 -13.41 14.20 -2.02
N GLY A 213 -12.13 14.24 -1.64
CA GLY A 213 -11.49 15.40 -1.02
C GLY A 213 -11.84 15.59 0.46
N TYR A 214 -12.43 14.60 1.12
CA TYR A 214 -12.60 14.65 2.58
C TYR A 214 -11.26 14.39 3.26
N ALA A 215 -11.02 15.11 4.35
CA ALA A 215 -9.83 14.93 5.17
C ALA A 215 -10.22 14.42 6.56
N SER A 216 -9.41 13.53 7.11
CA SER A 216 -9.50 13.24 8.54
C SER A 216 -9.09 14.47 9.37
N PRO A 217 -9.48 14.54 10.64
CA PRO A 217 -8.80 15.37 11.63
C PRO A 217 -7.28 15.18 11.58
N SER A 218 -6.53 16.20 12.02
CA SER A 218 -5.09 16.07 12.26
C SER A 218 -4.86 15.40 13.63
N TYR A 219 -4.11 14.29 13.64
CA TYR A 219 -3.88 13.47 14.82
C TYR A 219 -2.50 13.73 15.45
N ALA A 220 -2.39 14.91 16.07
CA ALA A 220 -1.27 15.48 16.83
C ALA A 220 -0.19 16.21 16.00
N GLY A 221 0.66 16.98 16.72
CA GLY A 221 1.18 18.30 16.32
C GLY A 221 1.87 18.39 14.97
N GLU A 222 1.66 19.51 14.26
CA GLU A 222 2.33 19.89 13.00
C GLU A 222 3.84 20.19 13.19
N GLU A 223 4.42 19.75 14.32
CA GLU A 223 5.83 19.94 14.64
C GLU A 223 6.68 18.82 14.01
N GLY A 224 7.74 19.22 13.33
CA GLY A 224 8.71 18.30 12.74
C GLY A 224 8.73 18.35 11.22
N GLU A 225 9.38 17.35 10.64
CA GLU A 225 9.52 17.21 9.20
C GLU A 225 8.28 16.47 8.64
N MET A 226 7.67 17.08 7.63
CA MET A 226 6.47 16.55 6.98
C MET A 226 6.84 15.49 5.95
N PHE A 227 5.98 14.49 5.80
CA PHE A 227 6.01 13.53 4.70
C PHE A 227 4.62 13.35 4.10
N GLU A 228 4.59 12.96 2.84
CA GLU A 228 3.38 12.69 2.09
C GLU A 228 3.60 11.46 1.19
N GLU A 229 2.53 10.70 1.00
CA GLU A 229 2.49 9.61 0.04
C GLU A 229 1.11 9.49 -0.61
N GLU A 230 1.12 9.42 -1.93
CA GLU A 230 -0.04 9.19 -2.77
C GLU A 230 0.38 8.40 -4.01
N TYR A 231 -0.57 7.64 -4.56
CA TYR A 231 -0.39 6.91 -5.80
C TYR A 231 -1.66 7.02 -6.63
N GLU A 232 -1.55 7.52 -7.86
CA GLU A 232 -2.69 7.71 -8.75
C GLU A 232 -3.40 6.38 -9.05
N ASN A 233 -4.73 6.33 -8.89
CA ASN A 233 -5.56 5.14 -9.04
C ASN A 233 -5.36 4.05 -7.97
N TYR A 234 -4.75 4.38 -6.84
CA TYR A 234 -4.61 3.47 -5.70
C TYR A 234 -5.39 3.96 -4.48
N THR A 235 -5.82 2.99 -3.68
CA THR A 235 -6.42 3.21 -2.37
C THR A 235 -5.50 2.62 -1.29
N LEU A 236 -5.41 3.29 -0.15
CA LEU A 236 -4.67 2.80 1.01
C LEU A 236 -5.30 1.50 1.55
N TRP A 237 -4.52 0.42 1.53
CA TRP A 237 -4.94 -0.92 1.90
C TRP A 237 -4.75 -1.17 3.40
N TYR A 238 -3.50 -1.23 3.84
CA TYR A 238 -3.12 -1.48 5.24
C TYR A 238 -1.80 -0.84 5.60
N VAL A 239 -1.48 -0.91 6.89
CA VAL A 239 -0.30 -0.29 7.47
C VAL A 239 0.59 -1.36 8.10
N THR A 240 1.89 -1.26 7.85
CA THR A 240 2.92 -1.94 8.64
C THR A 240 3.82 -0.91 9.28
N GLY A 241 4.65 -1.34 10.21
CA GLY A 241 5.60 -0.42 10.80
C GLY A 241 6.33 -1.00 11.98
N ARG A 242 6.77 -0.10 12.86
CA ARG A 242 7.41 -0.47 14.11
C ARG A 242 7.00 0.45 15.24
N SER A 243 6.68 -0.15 16.38
CA SER A 243 6.28 0.60 17.57
C SER A 243 6.75 -0.06 18.87
N ASP A 244 6.85 0.75 19.93
CA ASP A 244 6.95 0.30 21.32
C ASP A 244 6.16 1.26 22.24
N GLU A 245 6.83 2.12 23.01
CA GLU A 245 6.21 3.27 23.65
C GLU A 245 5.80 4.35 22.62
N TYR A 246 6.50 4.44 21.49
CA TYR A 246 6.16 5.37 20.40
C TYR A 246 5.97 4.65 19.07
N ILE A 247 5.36 5.35 18.11
CA ILE A 247 5.37 4.93 16.71
C ILE A 247 6.70 5.38 16.10
N HIS A 248 7.60 4.44 15.81
CA HIS A 248 8.92 4.76 15.25
C HIS A 248 8.93 4.77 13.74
N GLN A 249 8.15 3.88 13.13
CA GLN A 249 8.11 3.72 11.68
C GLN A 249 6.71 3.35 11.21
N LEU A 250 6.35 3.85 10.03
CA LEU A 250 5.17 3.46 9.27
C LEU A 250 5.55 3.19 7.83
N GLN A 251 4.86 2.22 7.22
CA GLN A 251 4.88 1.93 5.80
C GLN A 251 3.45 1.63 5.37
N PHE A 252 3.05 2.23 4.27
CA PHE A 252 1.70 2.13 3.74
C PHE A 252 1.67 1.18 2.55
N TYR A 253 0.69 0.28 2.53
CA TYR A 253 0.47 -0.63 1.42
C TYR A 253 -0.78 -0.18 0.68
N TRP A 254 -0.67 -0.04 -0.63
CA TRP A 254 -1.68 0.57 -1.48
C TRP A 254 -2.20 -0.49 -2.44
N TYR A 255 -3.51 -0.54 -2.68
CA TYR A 255 -4.10 -1.45 -3.66
C TYR A 255 -4.73 -0.66 -4.80
N ARG A 256 -4.57 -1.15 -6.03
CA ARG A 256 -5.08 -0.52 -7.23
C ARG A 256 -6.60 -0.60 -7.21
N THR A 257 -7.23 0.55 -7.32
CA THR A 257 -8.68 0.66 -7.50
C THR A 257 -8.92 0.57 -9.00
N LEU A 258 -9.43 -0.56 -9.45
CA LEU A 258 -9.94 -0.66 -10.81
C LEU A 258 -11.29 0.03 -10.78
N ASP A 259 -11.37 1.23 -11.35
CA ASP A 259 -12.66 1.85 -11.60
C ASP A 259 -13.43 0.93 -12.56
N ILE A 260 -14.39 0.19 -12.02
CA ILE A 260 -15.37 -0.51 -12.82
C ILE A 260 -16.47 0.52 -13.05
N ASP A 261 -16.31 1.32 -14.11
CA ASP A 261 -17.40 2.12 -14.67
C ASP A 261 -18.51 1.22 -15.25
#